data_AF-A0A1Y3AY53-F1
#
_entry.id   AF-A0A1Y3AY53-F1
#
_cell.length_a   1.000
_cell.length_b   1.000
_cell.length_c   1.000
_cell.angle_alpha   90.00
_cell.angle_beta   90.00
_cell.angle_gamma   90.00
#
_symmetry.space_group_name_H-M   'P 1'
#
loop_
_entity.id
_entity.type
_entity.pdbx_description
1 polymer ?
#
loop_
_entity_poly.entity_id
_entity_poly.type
_entity_poly.pdbx_seq_one_letter_code
_entity_poly.pdbx_strand_id
1 'polypeptide(L)'
;MAINRIMLYSLTMLRTIMTRKFLGHDHFDETIWRMYFKLTIAFLTQSRLQLEQSSSSSWAKRRFILDVYGYDMRIIMGSELVSCWELIGPFKISFIPNLVGSFIDVTLVPEVELRCATIPIFYDMLMVDYMANGNFKQ
;
A
#
# COMPACT_ATOMS: atom_id res chain seq x y z
N MET A 1 -15.31 6.70 10.47
CA MET A 1 -15.23 5.41 9.75
C MET A 1 -15.90 5.45 8.37
N ALA A 2 -17.08 6.07 8.20
CA ALA A 2 -17.70 6.24 6.88
C ALA A 2 -16.77 6.91 5.84
N ILE A 3 -16.03 7.95 6.24
CA ILE A 3 -15.02 8.61 5.39
C ILE A 3 -13.95 7.61 4.90
N ASN A 4 -13.40 6.78 5.79
CA ASN A 4 -12.38 5.79 5.42
C ASN A 4 -12.93 4.74 4.45
N ARG A 5 -14.19 4.35 4.61
CA ARG A 5 -14.87 3.46 3.67
C ARG A 5 -15.00 4.09 2.29
N ILE A 6 -15.40 5.36 2.22
CA ILE A 6 -15.48 6.11 0.97
C ILE A 6 -14.08 6.23 0.34
N MET A 7 -13.06 6.57 1.12
CA MET A 7 -11.67 6.64 0.65
C MET A 7 -11.18 5.31 0.09
N LEU A 8 -11.45 4.18 0.78
CA LEU A 8 -11.12 2.84 0.30
C LEU A 8 -11.75 2.59 -1.08
N TYR A 9 -13.06 2.83 -1.22
CA TYR A 9 -13.73 2.63 -2.50
C TYR A 9 -13.19 3.56 -3.58
N SER A 10 -12.99 4.85 -3.29
CA SER A 10 -12.42 5.80 -4.24
C SER A 10 -11.03 5.36 -4.72
N LEU A 11 -10.16 4.88 -3.82
CA LEU A 11 -8.83 4.39 -4.18
C LEU A 11 -8.91 3.12 -5.05
N THR A 12 -9.79 2.16 -4.72
CA THR A 12 -9.99 0.95 -5.56
C THR A 12 -10.54 1.29 -6.95
N MET A 13 -11.41 2.30 -7.07
CA MET A 13 -11.89 2.81 -8.35
C MET A 13 -10.78 3.50 -9.15
N LEU A 14 -9.99 4.35 -8.48
CA LEU A 14 -8.85 5.03 -9.09
C LEU A 14 -7.84 4.02 -9.66
N ARG A 15 -7.51 2.98 -8.89
CA ARG A 15 -6.67 1.86 -9.35
C ARG A 15 -7.15 1.30 -10.67
N THR A 16 -8.45 1.01 -10.79
CA THR A 16 -9.04 0.48 -12.03
C THR A 16 -8.88 1.43 -13.21
N ILE A 17 -9.09 2.73 -13.00
CA ILE A 17 -8.90 3.75 -14.04
C ILE A 17 -7.43 3.85 -14.44
N MET A 18 -6.54 3.84 -13.44
CA MET A 18 -5.11 3.99 -13.64
C MET A 18 -4.51 2.82 -14.42
N THR A 19 -4.85 1.59 -14.07
CA THR A 19 -4.42 0.40 -14.82
C THR A 19 -4.83 0.48 -16.30
N ARG A 20 -6.04 1.01 -16.59
CA ARG A 20 -6.55 1.11 -17.97
C ARG A 20 -5.95 2.25 -18.78
N LYS A 21 -5.56 3.35 -18.13
CA LYS A 21 -5.18 4.59 -18.81
C LYS A 21 -3.70 4.93 -18.73
N PHE A 22 -3.01 4.46 -17.69
CA PHE A 22 -1.68 4.95 -17.32
C PHE A 22 -0.66 3.83 -17.03
N LEU A 23 -0.93 2.57 -17.39
CA LEU A 23 -0.02 1.43 -17.16
C LEU A 23 0.65 0.88 -18.44
N GLY A 24 0.17 1.28 -19.63
CA GLY A 24 0.73 0.78 -20.90
C GLY A 24 2.12 1.36 -21.18
N HIS A 25 2.94 0.64 -21.93
CA HIS A 25 4.31 1.05 -22.28
C HIS A 25 4.39 2.50 -22.80
N ASP A 26 3.50 2.87 -23.71
CA ASP A 26 3.51 4.21 -24.33
C ASP A 26 2.71 5.27 -23.56
N HIS A 27 2.05 4.88 -22.48
CA HIS A 27 1.12 5.72 -21.72
C HIS A 27 1.41 5.71 -20.21
N PHE A 28 2.56 5.17 -19.80
CA PHE A 28 2.90 5.05 -18.40
C PHE A 28 3.10 6.43 -17.78
N ASP A 29 2.27 6.78 -16.80
CA ASP A 29 2.40 8.03 -16.07
C ASP A 29 2.94 7.77 -14.66
N GLU A 30 4.25 7.89 -14.54
CA GLU A 30 4.97 7.65 -13.31
C GLU A 30 4.52 8.58 -12.17
N THR A 31 4.14 9.82 -12.49
CA THR A 31 3.70 10.80 -11.49
C THR A 31 2.35 10.41 -10.88
N ILE A 32 1.40 9.98 -11.71
CA ILE A 32 0.10 9.48 -11.25
C ILE A 32 0.29 8.24 -10.38
N TRP A 33 1.10 7.27 -10.81
CA TRP A 33 1.41 6.08 -10.00
C TRP A 33 2.08 6.42 -8.67
N ARG A 34 3.05 7.35 -8.65
CA ARG A 34 3.69 7.80 -7.40
C ARG A 34 2.67 8.40 -6.43
N MET A 35 1.73 9.19 -6.93
CA MET A 35 0.68 9.78 -6.10
C MET A 35 -0.27 8.71 -5.56
N TYR A 36 -0.63 7.72 -6.38
CA TYR A 36 -1.45 6.60 -5.92
C TYR A 36 -0.78 5.79 -4.81
N PHE A 37 0.51 5.45 -4.95
CA PHE A 37 1.25 4.78 -3.88
C PHE A 37 1.29 5.61 -2.61
N LYS A 38 1.56 6.91 -2.71
CA LYS A 38 1.54 7.83 -1.55
C LYS A 38 0.18 7.86 -0.85
N LEU A 39 -0.91 7.96 -1.60
CA LEU A 39 -2.27 7.98 -1.04
C LEU A 39 -2.63 6.64 -0.37
N THR A 40 -2.28 5.53 -1.01
CA THR A 40 -2.50 4.18 -0.50
C THR A 40 -1.74 3.94 0.81
N ILE A 41 -0.47 4.33 0.84
CA ILE A 41 0.37 4.20 2.04
C ILE A 41 -0.14 5.12 3.15
N ALA A 42 -0.46 6.38 2.85
CA ALA A 42 -1.05 7.30 3.83
C ALA A 42 -2.37 6.78 4.41
N PHE A 43 -3.19 6.12 3.59
CA PHE A 43 -4.41 5.46 4.06
C PHE A 43 -4.09 4.35 5.06
N LEU A 44 -3.09 3.51 4.79
CA LEU A 44 -2.70 2.38 5.64
C LEU A 44 -2.06 2.81 6.96
N THR A 45 -1.23 3.86 6.95
CA THR A 45 -0.44 4.30 8.10
C THR A 45 -1.15 5.34 8.98
N GLN A 46 -2.30 5.87 8.55
CA GLN A 46 -3.02 6.88 9.33
C GLN A 46 -3.39 6.39 10.74
N SER A 47 -3.25 7.26 11.75
CA SER A 47 -3.54 6.96 13.15
C SER A 47 -4.99 6.49 13.39
N ARG A 48 -5.95 6.98 12.59
CA ARG A 48 -7.37 6.64 12.72
C ARG A 48 -7.67 5.17 12.38
N LEU A 49 -6.82 4.50 11.62
CA LEU A 49 -6.95 3.09 11.29
C LEU A 49 -6.03 2.18 12.10
N GLN A 50 -5.26 2.70 13.06
CA GLN A 50 -4.49 1.85 13.98
C GLN A 50 -5.40 1.36 15.11
N LEU A 51 -5.90 0.14 14.98
CA LEU A 51 -6.94 -0.45 15.85
C LEU A 51 -6.37 -1.17 17.08
N GLU A 52 -5.04 -1.22 17.20
CA GLU A 52 -4.31 -1.98 18.21
C GLU A 52 -3.79 -1.13 19.36
N GLN A 53 -4.04 0.19 19.34
CA GLN A 53 -3.54 1.07 20.40
C GLN A 53 -4.08 0.66 21.78
N SER A 54 -3.24 0.72 22.82
CA SER A 54 -3.39 0.06 24.12
C SER A 54 -4.49 0.60 25.07
N SER A 55 -5.45 1.36 24.57
CA SER A 55 -6.55 1.89 25.39
C SER A 55 -7.79 0.99 25.38
N SER A 56 -8.53 0.95 26.48
CA SER A 56 -9.79 0.20 26.61
C SER A 56 -10.83 0.58 25.54
N SER A 57 -10.76 1.80 25.01
CA SER A 57 -11.60 2.30 23.91
C SER A 57 -11.19 1.76 22.52
N SER A 58 -9.97 1.26 22.37
CA SER A 58 -9.44 0.70 21.12
C SER A 58 -10.04 -0.66 20.79
N TRP A 59 -10.21 -1.53 21.79
CA TRP A 59 -10.90 -2.81 21.61
C TRP A 59 -12.36 -2.60 21.18
N ALA A 60 -13.07 -1.67 21.81
CA ALA A 60 -14.45 -1.32 21.43
C ALA A 60 -14.52 -0.75 19.99
N LYS A 61 -13.54 0.07 19.59
CA LYS A 61 -13.44 0.60 18.23
C LYS A 61 -13.15 -0.50 17.21
N ARG A 62 -12.19 -1.39 17.46
CA ARG A 62 -11.89 -2.53 16.59
C ARG A 62 -13.13 -3.40 16.43
N ARG A 63 -13.80 -3.73 17.54
CA ARG A 63 -15.01 -4.53 17.54
C ARG A 63 -16.14 -3.88 16.76
N PHE A 64 -16.39 -2.59 16.99
CA PHE A 64 -17.39 -1.82 16.23
C PHE A 64 -17.12 -1.82 14.72
N ILE A 65 -15.86 -1.66 14.32
CA ILE A 65 -15.49 -1.65 12.89
C ILE A 65 -15.76 -3.01 12.25
N LEU A 66 -15.35 -4.09 12.93
CA LEU A 66 -15.60 -5.44 12.44
C LEU A 66 -17.09 -5.77 12.42
N ASP A 67 -17.86 -5.36 13.43
CA ASP A 67 -19.30 -5.62 13.51
C ASP A 67 -20.10 -4.81 12.48
N VAL A 68 -19.73 -3.55 12.19
CA VAL A 68 -20.46 -2.67 11.26
C VAL A 68 -20.04 -2.88 9.80
N TYR A 69 -18.75 -3.12 9.55
CA TYR A 69 -18.22 -3.19 8.18
C TYR A 69 -17.86 -4.61 7.75
N GLY A 70 -17.72 -5.56 8.68
CA GLY A 70 -17.42 -6.96 8.40
C GLY A 70 -15.95 -7.29 8.13
N TYR A 71 -15.08 -6.28 7.99
CA TYR A 71 -13.67 -6.46 7.65
C TYR A 71 -12.78 -5.29 8.10
N ASP A 72 -11.47 -5.53 8.20
CA ASP A 72 -10.47 -4.49 8.41
C ASP A 72 -10.06 -3.88 7.06
N MET A 73 -10.34 -2.60 6.87
CA MET A 73 -10.07 -1.87 5.62
C MET A 73 -8.58 -1.85 5.25
N ARG A 74 -7.68 -2.01 6.23
CA ARG A 74 -6.24 -2.05 5.98
C ARG A 74 -5.81 -3.30 5.24
N ILE A 75 -6.49 -4.43 5.47
CA ILE A 75 -6.21 -5.69 4.75
C ILE A 75 -6.54 -5.53 3.27
N ILE A 76 -7.72 -4.98 2.97
CA ILE A 76 -8.16 -4.75 1.59
C ILE A 76 -7.22 -3.79 0.88
N MET A 77 -6.89 -2.66 1.50
CA MET A 77 -5.98 -1.68 0.89
C MET A 77 -4.54 -2.21 0.78
N GLY A 78 -4.10 -3.02 1.74
CA GLY A 78 -2.80 -3.68 1.69
C GLY A 78 -2.70 -4.63 0.51
N SER A 79 -3.74 -5.43 0.28
CA SER A 79 -3.81 -6.31 -0.89
C SER A 79 -3.76 -5.53 -2.21
N GLU A 80 -4.46 -4.38 -2.30
CA GLU A 80 -4.37 -3.48 -3.45
C GLU A 80 -2.96 -2.89 -3.62
N LEU A 81 -2.31 -2.48 -2.54
CA LEU A 81 -0.94 -1.95 -2.56
C LEU A 81 0.04 -2.98 -3.14
N VAL A 82 0.02 -4.21 -2.62
CA VAL A 82 0.87 -5.32 -3.09
C VAL A 82 0.57 -5.63 -4.56
N SER A 83 -0.71 -5.71 -4.93
CA SER A 83 -1.11 -5.97 -6.32
C SER A 83 -0.63 -4.88 -7.26
N CYS A 84 -0.71 -3.60 -6.86
CA CYS A 84 -0.25 -2.48 -7.67
C CYS A 84 1.27 -2.46 -7.81
N TRP A 85 2.01 -2.84 -6.76
CA TRP A 85 3.46 -3.01 -6.83
C TRP A 85 3.84 -4.04 -7.90
N GLU A 86 3.17 -5.20 -7.93
CA GLU A 86 3.42 -6.19 -8.98
C GLU A 86 3.03 -5.70 -10.38
N LEU A 87 1.91 -4.98 -10.50
CA LEU A 87 1.40 -4.49 -11.78
C LEU A 87 2.34 -3.51 -12.49
N ILE A 88 3.09 -2.67 -11.77
CA ILE A 88 4.00 -1.70 -12.41
C ILE A 88 5.24 -2.35 -13.04
N GLY A 89 5.51 -3.63 -12.76
CA GLY A 89 6.45 -4.47 -13.50
C GLY A 89 7.82 -3.82 -13.76
N PRO A 90 8.22 -3.60 -15.02
CA PRO A 90 9.55 -3.05 -15.36
C PRO A 90 9.78 -1.63 -14.85
N PHE A 91 8.71 -0.89 -14.51
CA PHE A 91 8.82 0.47 -14.01
C PHE A 91 9.22 0.54 -12.53
N LYS A 92 9.21 -0.57 -11.78
CA LYS A 92 9.52 -0.64 -10.34
C LYS A 92 10.81 0.13 -9.96
N ILE A 93 11.87 0.01 -10.76
CA ILE A 93 13.18 0.61 -10.46
C ILE A 93 13.11 2.12 -10.20
N SER A 94 12.25 2.86 -10.91
CA SER A 94 12.16 4.32 -10.74
C SER A 94 11.43 4.74 -9.47
N PHE A 95 10.69 3.81 -8.84
CA PHE A 95 9.94 4.03 -7.61
C PHE A 95 10.74 3.68 -6.36
N ILE A 96 11.65 2.70 -6.45
CA ILE A 96 12.40 2.16 -5.30
C ILE A 96 13.02 3.27 -4.44
N PRO A 97 13.81 4.23 -4.98
CA PRO A 97 14.49 5.24 -4.16
C PRO A 97 13.54 6.07 -3.29
N ASN A 98 12.29 6.24 -3.73
CA ASN A 98 11.30 7.08 -3.05
C ASN A 98 10.26 6.30 -2.24
N LEU A 99 10.13 4.99 -2.45
CA LEU A 99 9.09 4.18 -1.81
C LEU A 99 9.59 3.22 -0.74
N VAL A 100 10.88 2.85 -0.71
CA VAL A 100 11.41 1.91 0.31
C VAL A 100 11.03 2.35 1.73
N GLY A 101 11.29 3.62 2.09
CA GLY A 101 10.91 4.16 3.40
C GLY A 101 9.40 4.11 3.66
N SER A 102 8.59 4.44 2.67
CA SER A 102 7.13 4.39 2.79
C SER A 102 6.58 2.98 2.94
N PHE A 103 7.18 1.97 2.31
CA PHE A 103 6.82 0.57 2.55
C PHE A 103 7.25 0.10 3.94
N ILE A 104 8.36 0.61 4.49
CA ILE A 104 8.76 0.33 5.88
C ILE A 104 7.66 0.82 6.83
N ASP A 105 7.14 2.04 6.63
CA ASP A 105 6.04 2.57 7.46
C ASP A 105 4.81 1.65 7.45
N VAL A 106 4.49 1.02 6.32
CA VAL A 106 3.39 0.03 6.24
C VAL A 106 3.72 -1.21 7.07
N THR A 107 4.97 -1.68 7.08
CA THR A 107 5.36 -2.84 7.91
C THR A 107 5.36 -2.55 9.42
N LEU A 108 5.34 -1.27 9.82
CA LEU A 108 5.22 -0.86 11.21
C LEU A 108 3.75 -0.80 11.68
N VAL A 109 2.79 -0.90 10.77
CA VAL A 109 1.36 -1.02 11.13
C VAL A 109 1.17 -2.31 11.94
N PRO A 110 0.61 -2.27 13.16
CA PRO A 110 0.45 -3.43 14.03
C PRO A 110 -0.70 -4.35 13.60
N GLU A 111 -0.80 -4.64 12.30
CA GLU A 111 -1.72 -5.60 11.73
C GLU A 111 -0.88 -6.74 11.11
N VAL A 112 -1.07 -7.98 11.57
CA VAL A 112 -0.19 -9.10 11.26
C VAL A 112 -0.24 -9.50 9.78
N GLU A 113 -1.43 -9.67 9.23
CA GLU A 113 -1.65 -10.10 7.85
C GLU A 113 -1.12 -9.04 6.85
N LEU A 114 -1.36 -7.76 7.11
CA LEU A 114 -0.81 -6.65 6.31
C LEU A 114 0.71 -6.68 6.27
N ARG A 115 1.37 -6.87 7.42
CA ARG A 115 2.84 -6.94 7.48
C ARG A 115 3.36 -8.15 6.71
N CYS A 116 2.75 -9.31 6.92
CA CYS A 116 3.14 -10.53 6.22
C CYS A 116 3.02 -10.39 4.70
N ALA A 117 1.97 -9.71 4.21
CA ALA A 117 1.78 -9.46 2.79
C ALA A 117 2.77 -8.44 2.20
N THR A 118 3.26 -7.48 3.00
CA THR A 118 4.08 -6.36 2.52
C THR A 118 5.59 -6.61 2.64
N ILE A 119 6.04 -7.41 3.60
CA ILE A 119 7.47 -7.75 3.78
C ILE A 119 8.13 -8.31 2.51
N PRO A 120 7.51 -9.23 1.74
CA PRO A 120 8.13 -9.78 0.53
C PRO A 120 8.50 -8.74 -0.54
N ILE A 121 7.86 -7.57 -0.54
CA ILE A 121 8.15 -6.49 -1.49
C ILE A 121 9.59 -6.01 -1.36
N PHE A 122 10.18 -6.01 -0.16
CA PHE A 122 11.59 -5.60 -0.02
C PHE A 122 12.55 -6.55 -0.73
N TYR A 123 12.26 -7.85 -0.73
CA TYR A 123 13.05 -8.80 -1.50
C TYR A 123 12.95 -8.50 -3.00
N ASP A 124 11.74 -8.23 -3.50
CA ASP A 124 11.53 -7.85 -4.90
C ASP A 124 12.23 -6.53 -5.25
N MET A 125 12.18 -5.51 -4.38
CA MET A 125 12.93 -4.26 -4.54
C MET A 125 14.44 -4.52 -4.66
N LEU A 126 15.01 -5.37 -3.80
CA LEU A 126 16.42 -5.73 -3.86
C LEU A 126 16.76 -6.44 -5.18
N MET A 127 15.91 -7.36 -5.63
CA MET A 127 16.13 -8.06 -6.90
C MET A 127 16.04 -7.12 -8.09
N VAL A 128 15.04 -6.24 -8.13
CA VAL A 128 14.88 -5.23 -9.19
C VAL A 128 16.10 -4.30 -9.24
N ASP A 129 16.56 -3.80 -8.09
CA ASP A 129 17.73 -2.92 -8.01
C ASP A 129 19.01 -3.64 -8.46
N TYR A 130 19.20 -4.89 -8.02
CA TYR A 130 20.34 -5.70 -8.45
C TYR A 130 20.36 -5.95 -9.97
N MET A 131 19.21 -6.31 -10.55
CA MET A 131 19.10 -6.57 -11.98
C MET A 131 19.31 -5.31 -12.83
N ALA A 132 18.97 -4.12 -12.30
CA ALA A 132 19.17 -2.86 -12.99
C ALA A 132 20.62 -2.33 -12.87
N ASN A 133 21.24 -2.43 -11.69
CA ASN A 133 22.47 -1.71 -11.37
C ASN A 133 23.70 -2.62 -11.16
N GLY A 134 23.52 -3.94 -11.08
CA GLY A 134 24.61 -4.92 -11.08
C GLY A 134 25.49 -4.98 -9.82
N ASN A 135 25.25 -4.16 -8.79
CA ASN A 135 25.93 -4.24 -7.48
C ASN A 135 25.23 -3.45 -6.38
N PHE A 136 24.95 -4.07 -5.23
CA PHE A 136 24.44 -3.43 -4.00
C PHE A 136 25.47 -2.52 -3.28
N LYS A 137 26.57 -2.15 -3.93
CA LYS A 137 27.77 -1.56 -3.31
C LYS A 137 28.03 -0.09 -3.67
N GLN A 138 27.03 0.65 -4.14
CA GLN A 138 27.19 2.09 -4.40
C GLN A 138 26.86 2.91 -3.17
#